data_AF-A0A1G2F4P6-F1
#
_entry.id   AF-A0A1G2F4P6-F1
#
_cell.length_a   1.000
_cell.length_b   1.000
_cell.length_c   1.000
_cell.angle_alpha   90.00
_cell.angle_beta   90.00
_cell.angle_gamma   90.00
#
_symmetry.space_group_name_H-M   'P 1'
#
loop_
_entity.id
_entity.type
_entity.pdbx_description
1 polymer ?
#
loop_
_entity_poly.entity_id
_entity_poly.type
_entity_poly.pdbx_seq_one_letter_code
_entity_poly.pdbx_strand_id
1 'polypeptide(L)'
;MPSESFFTVSAGVGVRSTTPEDYILREYRGQVDLYLQRWLAAPVESLAVIVYTTEAYLSDPDVKSEEAARIQQSGATHVLVAVLASAGPKAPLSPKRFVHNLAGGNKEAVQWTADEIRHKAAEVKAYHDKWCVVAD
;
A
#
# COMPACT_ATOMS: atom_id res chain seq x y z
N MET A 1 -4.88 -9.04 -16.38
CA MET A 1 -5.32 -10.11 -15.45
C MET A 1 -6.73 -10.52 -15.84
N PRO A 2 -7.12 -11.80 -15.70
CA PRO A 2 -8.51 -12.23 -15.85
C PRO A 2 -9.44 -11.41 -14.94
N SER A 3 -10.66 -11.12 -15.39
CA SER A 3 -11.63 -10.32 -14.63
C SER A 3 -11.97 -10.94 -13.27
N GLU A 4 -12.00 -12.27 -13.20
CA GLU A 4 -12.30 -13.02 -11.97
C GLU A 4 -11.28 -12.78 -10.86
N SER A 5 -10.02 -12.48 -11.22
CA SER A 5 -8.95 -12.24 -10.23
C SER A 5 -9.23 -11.02 -9.35
N PHE A 6 -10.01 -10.05 -9.84
CA PHE A 6 -10.34 -8.83 -9.09
C PHE A 6 -11.24 -9.12 -7.87
N PHE A 7 -11.93 -10.26 -7.84
CA PHE A 7 -12.78 -10.66 -6.71
C PHE A 7 -12.02 -11.45 -5.63
N THR A 8 -10.77 -11.82 -5.89
CA THR A 8 -9.93 -12.61 -4.96
C THR A 8 -9.16 -11.75 -3.97
N VAL A 9 -9.17 -10.43 -4.18
CA VAL A 9 -8.45 -9.44 -3.39
C VAL A 9 -9.34 -8.23 -3.14
N SER A 10 -8.99 -7.44 -2.14
CA SER A 10 -9.69 -6.18 -1.86
C SER A 10 -8.67 -5.04 -1.81
N ALA A 11 -9.02 -3.90 -2.40
CA ALA A 11 -8.16 -2.73 -2.47
C ALA A 11 -7.75 -2.27 -1.07
N GLY A 12 -6.53 -1.74 -0.92
CA GLY A 12 -6.05 -1.23 0.37
C GLY A 12 -6.69 0.08 0.81
N VAL A 13 -7.66 0.62 0.06
CA VAL A 13 -8.28 1.93 0.29
C VAL A 13 -9.77 1.92 0.01
N GLY A 14 -10.48 2.85 0.64
CA GLY A 14 -11.90 3.15 0.42
C GLY A 14 -12.14 4.66 0.38
N VAL A 15 -13.35 5.05 -0.02
CA VAL A 15 -13.78 6.45 0.02
C VAL A 15 -14.18 6.79 1.46
N ARG A 16 -13.69 7.91 1.98
CA ARG A 16 -14.07 8.40 3.31
C ARG A 16 -15.58 8.62 3.41
N SER A 17 -16.12 8.33 4.57
CA SER A 17 -17.49 8.64 4.94
C SER A 17 -17.53 9.65 6.08
N THR A 18 -18.72 10.13 6.40
CA THR A 18 -18.97 10.97 7.58
C THR A 18 -19.48 10.17 8.78
N THR A 19 -19.60 8.86 8.64
CA THR A 19 -20.18 7.95 9.64
C THR A 19 -19.06 7.42 10.53
N PRO A 20 -19.03 7.74 11.83
CA PRO A 20 -17.93 7.30 12.72
C PRO A 20 -17.75 5.78 12.79
N GLU A 21 -18.85 5.03 12.69
CA GLU A 21 -18.87 3.56 12.76
C GLU A 21 -18.14 2.91 11.59
N ASP A 22 -17.94 3.63 10.49
CA ASP A 22 -17.20 3.15 9.33
C ASP A 22 -15.68 3.07 9.61
N TYR A 23 -15.23 3.61 10.74
CA TYR A 23 -13.83 3.72 11.08
C TYR A 23 -13.43 2.89 12.29
N ILE A 24 -12.17 2.47 12.27
CA ILE A 24 -11.49 1.79 13.38
C ILE A 24 -10.16 2.48 13.67
N LEU A 25 -9.74 2.41 14.93
CA LEU A 25 -8.41 2.84 15.35
C LEU A 25 -7.50 1.61 15.44
N ARG A 26 -6.33 1.69 14.81
CA ARG A 26 -5.31 0.63 14.89
C ARG A 26 -3.97 1.22 15.26
N GLU A 27 -3.27 0.53 16.15
CA GLU A 27 -1.89 0.85 16.51
C GLU A 27 -0.93 0.06 15.63
N TYR A 28 0.01 0.75 15.00
CA TYR A 28 1.11 0.15 14.28
C TYR A 28 2.41 0.87 14.62
N ARG A 29 3.39 0.13 15.15
CA ARG A 29 4.71 0.65 15.56
C ARG A 29 4.60 1.84 16.53
N GLY A 30 3.74 1.73 17.56
CA GLY A 30 3.55 2.76 18.57
C GLY A 30 2.72 3.95 18.13
N GLN A 31 2.05 3.87 16.97
CA GLN A 31 1.28 4.97 16.40
C GLN A 31 -0.14 4.53 16.12
N VAL A 32 -1.10 5.23 16.72
CA VAL A 32 -2.53 5.02 16.47
C VAL A 32 -2.95 5.86 15.27
N ASP A 33 -3.51 5.20 14.26
CA ASP A 33 -4.07 5.84 13.06
C ASP A 33 -5.52 5.38 12.86
N LEU A 34 -6.29 6.19 12.12
CA LEU A 34 -7.69 5.92 11.77
C LEU A 34 -7.76 5.25 10.40
N TYR A 35 -8.46 4.12 10.33
CA TYR A 35 -8.65 3.33 9.11
C TYR A 35 -10.15 3.14 8.87
N LEU A 36 -10.54 2.97 7.61
CA LEU A 36 -11.86 2.47 7.26
C LEU A 36 -11.95 0.98 7.55
N GLN A 37 -13.14 0.49 7.93
CA GLN A 37 -13.38 -0.94 8.02
C GLN A 37 -13.20 -1.62 6.66
N ARG A 38 -12.70 -2.87 6.65
CA ARG A 38 -12.35 -3.62 5.43
C ARG A 38 -13.49 -3.75 4.41
N TRP A 39 -14.74 -3.87 4.86
CA TRP A 39 -15.91 -4.00 3.98
C TRP A 39 -16.25 -2.71 3.20
N LEU A 40 -15.62 -1.58 3.56
CA LEU A 40 -15.71 -0.30 2.84
C LEU A 40 -14.58 -0.10 1.82
N ALA A 41 -13.79 -1.14 1.54
CA ALA A 41 -12.81 -1.10 0.47
C ALA A 41 -13.49 -0.79 -0.88
N ALA A 42 -12.88 0.12 -1.63
CA ALA A 42 -13.36 0.44 -2.96
C ALA A 42 -13.18 -0.75 -3.92
N PRO A 43 -14.02 -0.87 -4.97
CA PRO A 43 -13.83 -1.87 -6.00
C PRO A 43 -12.43 -1.81 -6.60
N VAL A 44 -11.81 -2.97 -6.81
CA VAL A 44 -10.48 -3.04 -7.43
C VAL A 44 -10.59 -2.62 -8.90
N GLU A 45 -9.84 -1.60 -9.28
CA GLU A 45 -9.81 -1.05 -10.65
C GLU A 45 -8.57 -1.50 -11.41
N SER A 46 -7.49 -1.82 -10.70
CA SER A 46 -6.27 -2.38 -11.29
C SER A 46 -5.62 -3.41 -10.38
N LEU A 47 -4.97 -4.39 -11.02
CA LEU A 47 -4.30 -5.49 -10.34
C LEU A 47 -2.94 -5.70 -11.00
N ALA A 48 -1.88 -5.58 -10.21
CA ALA A 48 -0.53 -5.96 -10.61
C ALA A 48 0.00 -7.06 -9.68
N VAL A 49 0.84 -7.93 -10.23
CA VAL A 49 1.44 -9.04 -9.51
C VAL A 49 2.94 -8.98 -9.74
N ILE A 50 3.69 -9.04 -8.65
CA ILE A 50 5.14 -9.10 -8.67
C ILE A 50 5.52 -10.57 -8.59
N VAL A 51 6.13 -11.07 -9.66
CA VAL A 51 6.54 -12.46 -9.82
C VAL A 51 8.05 -12.52 -9.92
N TYR A 52 8.68 -13.31 -9.06
CA TYR A 52 10.11 -13.63 -9.17
C TYR A 52 10.29 -15.01 -9.75
N THR A 53 11.41 -15.24 -10.43
CA THR A 53 11.86 -16.62 -10.66
C THR A 53 12.16 -17.27 -9.31
N THR A 54 12.05 -18.60 -9.23
CA THR A 54 12.40 -19.31 -8.00
C THR A 54 13.82 -19.02 -7.55
N GLU A 55 14.77 -18.92 -8.49
CA GLU A 55 16.16 -18.53 -8.19
C GLU A 55 16.24 -17.14 -7.56
N ALA A 56 15.60 -16.13 -8.15
CA ALA A 56 15.61 -14.77 -7.62
C ALA A 56 14.95 -14.70 -6.24
N TYR A 57 13.83 -15.39 -6.04
CA TYR A 57 13.17 -15.45 -4.74
C TYR A 57 14.06 -16.09 -3.67
N LEU A 58 14.72 -17.21 -3.99
CA LEU A 58 15.61 -17.91 -3.04
C LEU A 58 16.93 -17.16 -2.76
N SER A 59 17.29 -16.19 -3.58
CA SER A 59 18.46 -15.33 -3.37
C SER A 59 18.20 -14.18 -2.39
N ASP A 60 16.94 -13.93 -2.02
CA ASP A 60 16.55 -12.88 -1.09
C ASP A 60 16.99 -13.23 0.34
N PRO A 61 17.81 -12.39 1.02
CA PRO A 61 18.29 -12.68 2.36
C PRO A 61 17.19 -12.75 3.43
N ASP A 62 16.00 -12.22 3.15
CA ASP A 62 14.86 -12.28 4.06
C ASP A 62 14.08 -13.60 3.94
N VAL A 63 14.38 -14.44 2.93
CA VAL A 63 13.77 -15.77 2.78
C VAL A 63 14.41 -16.76 3.75
N LYS A 64 13.58 -17.26 4.67
CA LYS A 64 13.98 -18.24 5.69
C LYS A 64 14.17 -19.63 5.08
N SER A 65 15.04 -20.44 5.69
CA SER A 65 15.36 -21.80 5.20
C SER A 65 14.13 -22.71 5.05
N GLU A 66 13.15 -22.61 5.95
CA GLU A 66 11.90 -23.37 5.89
C GLU A 66 11.06 -23.00 4.65
N GLU A 67 11.01 -21.71 4.34
CA GLU A 67 10.31 -21.19 3.17
C GLU A 67 11.04 -21.58 1.88
N ALA A 68 12.37 -21.51 1.88
CA ALA A 68 13.19 -21.97 0.76
C ALA A 68 12.94 -23.46 0.44
N ALA A 69 12.88 -24.32 1.47
CA ALA A 69 12.59 -25.74 1.31
C ALA A 69 11.17 -25.97 0.76
N ARG A 70 10.17 -25.22 1.25
CA ARG A 70 8.78 -25.29 0.75
C ARG A 70 8.70 -24.95 -0.74
N ILE A 71 9.36 -23.87 -1.17
CA ILE A 71 9.35 -23.46 -2.58
C ILE A 71 10.08 -24.49 -3.45
N GLN A 72 11.23 -25.00 -3.02
CA GLN A 72 11.96 -26.04 -3.76
C GLN A 72 11.13 -27.32 -3.93
N GLN A 73 10.43 -27.76 -2.87
CA GLN A 73 9.55 -28.93 -2.91
C GLN A 73 8.31 -28.74 -3.79
N SER A 74 7.84 -27.50 -3.93
CA SER A 74 6.65 -27.21 -4.75
C SER A 74 6.88 -27.45 -6.26
N GLY A 75 8.13 -27.49 -6.72
CA GLY A 75 8.47 -27.58 -8.14
C GLY A 75 8.09 -26.34 -8.95
N ALA A 76 7.70 -25.24 -8.30
CA ALA A 76 7.36 -23.99 -8.97
C ALA A 76 8.59 -23.37 -9.65
N THR A 77 8.38 -22.77 -10.82
CA THR A 77 9.41 -22.01 -11.54
C THR A 77 9.41 -20.53 -11.16
N HIS A 78 8.31 -20.06 -10.58
CA HIS A 78 8.06 -18.67 -10.23
C HIS A 78 7.32 -18.58 -8.90
N VAL A 79 7.54 -17.48 -8.18
CA VAL A 79 6.92 -17.19 -6.89
C VAL A 79 6.19 -15.85 -6.97
N LEU A 80 4.94 -15.84 -6.51
CA LEU A 80 4.14 -14.62 -6.32
C LEU A 80 4.63 -13.93 -5.03
N VAL A 81 5.29 -12.79 -5.17
CA VAL A 81 5.89 -12.06 -4.04
C VAL A 81 4.96 -10.99 -3.49
N ALA A 82 4.20 -10.34 -4.37
CA ALA A 82 3.21 -9.36 -3.97
C ALA A 82 2.06 -9.27 -4.97
N VAL A 83 0.88 -8.94 -4.46
CA VAL A 83 -0.29 -8.59 -5.24
C VAL A 83 -0.70 -7.16 -4.88
N LEU A 84 -0.69 -6.29 -5.88
CA LEU A 84 -1.00 -4.87 -5.74
C LEU A 84 -2.38 -4.62 -6.34
N ALA A 85 -3.40 -4.60 -5.47
CA ALA A 85 -4.76 -4.23 -5.81
C ALA A 85 -4.97 -2.74 -5.55
N SER A 86 -5.33 -1.98 -6.57
CA SER A 86 -5.54 -0.53 -6.47
C SER A 86 -6.96 -0.14 -6.83
N ALA A 87 -7.44 0.93 -6.18
CA ALA A 87 -8.65 1.64 -6.54
C ALA A 87 -8.37 3.15 -6.53
N GLY A 88 -9.00 3.88 -7.43
CA GLY A 88 -8.89 5.33 -7.50
C GLY A 88 -7.53 5.81 -8.03
N PRO A 89 -7.23 7.12 -7.84
CA PRO A 89 -5.99 7.70 -8.32
C PRO A 89 -4.77 7.13 -7.57
N LYS A 90 -3.60 7.21 -8.20
CA LYS A 90 -2.33 6.85 -7.56
C LYS A 90 -2.14 7.65 -6.27
N ALA A 91 -2.00 6.96 -5.15
CA ALA A 91 -1.82 7.60 -3.85
C ALA A 91 -0.52 8.44 -3.83
N PRO A 92 -0.57 9.70 -3.36
CA PRO A 92 0.62 10.47 -3.03
C PRO A 92 1.24 9.96 -1.71
N LEU A 93 2.23 10.67 -1.18
CA LEU A 93 2.74 10.41 0.17
C LEU A 93 1.59 10.55 1.19
N SER A 94 1.61 9.74 2.26
CA SER A 94 0.70 9.99 3.38
C SER A 94 1.02 11.35 4.02
N PRO A 95 0.04 12.06 4.61
CA PRO A 95 0.29 13.37 5.23
C PRO A 95 1.46 13.36 6.21
N LYS A 96 1.53 12.31 7.03
CA LYS A 96 2.60 12.08 7.99
C LYS A 96 3.96 11.88 7.32
N ARG A 97 4.04 11.04 6.28
CA ARG A 97 5.30 10.81 5.54
C ARG A 97 5.74 12.07 4.79
N PHE A 98 4.79 12.85 4.26
CA PHE A 98 5.07 14.12 3.61
C PHE A 98 5.74 15.10 4.59
N VAL A 99 5.13 15.35 5.75
CA VAL A 99 5.69 16.23 6.79
C VAL A 99 7.02 15.70 7.32
N HIS A 100 7.12 14.40 7.59
CA HIS A 100 8.37 13.77 8.04
C HIS A 100 9.52 13.96 7.04
N ASN A 101 9.24 13.85 5.73
CA ASN A 101 10.26 14.08 4.71
C ASN A 101 10.72 15.54 4.67
N LEU A 102 9.80 16.51 4.81
CA LEU A 102 10.15 17.93 4.90
C LEU A 102 11.02 18.24 6.13
N ALA A 103 10.84 17.49 7.22
CA ALA A 103 11.66 17.58 8.43
C ALA A 103 13.03 16.87 8.32
N GLY A 104 13.44 16.44 7.13
CA GLY A 104 14.74 15.80 6.88
C GLY A 104 14.74 14.27 6.96
N GLY A 105 13.56 13.64 7.09
CA GLY A 105 13.43 12.18 7.15
C GLY A 105 13.77 11.44 5.85
N ASN A 106 13.74 12.13 4.71
CA ASN A 106 14.24 11.64 3.42
C ASN A 106 14.94 12.79 2.68
N LYS A 107 16.14 12.55 2.15
CA LYS A 107 16.95 13.55 1.46
C LYS A 107 16.34 14.06 0.16
N GLU A 108 15.42 13.32 -0.46
CA GLU A 108 14.73 13.75 -1.68
C GLU A 108 13.97 15.07 -1.50
N ALA A 109 13.35 15.28 -0.33
CA ALA A 109 12.57 16.48 -0.05
C ALA A 109 13.43 17.74 0.14
N VAL A 110 14.73 17.59 0.39
CA VAL A 110 15.68 18.71 0.56
C VAL A 110 15.84 19.50 -0.74
N GLN A 111 15.64 18.84 -1.89
CA GLN A 111 15.79 19.46 -3.20
C GLN A 111 14.50 20.11 -3.71
N TRP A 112 13.38 19.96 -3.00
CA TRP A 112 12.12 20.54 -3.43
C TRP A 112 12.07 22.04 -3.19
N THR A 113 11.61 22.76 -4.21
CA THR A 113 11.27 24.17 -4.12
C THR A 113 9.98 24.39 -3.32
N ALA A 114 9.76 25.62 -2.85
CA ALA A 114 8.55 25.98 -2.12
C ALA A 114 7.25 25.72 -2.93
N ASP A 115 7.28 25.92 -4.26
CA ASP A 115 6.12 25.68 -5.12
C ASP A 115 5.83 24.19 -5.30
N GLU A 116 6.86 23.35 -5.45
CA GLU A 116 6.70 21.89 -5.48
C GLU A 116 6.13 21.37 -4.16
N ILE A 117 6.59 21.92 -3.03
CA ILE A 117 6.07 21.57 -1.70
C ILE A 117 4.58 21.91 -1.60
N ARG A 118 4.17 23.11 -2.02
CA ARG A 118 2.75 23.51 -2.00
C ARG A 118 1.89 22.63 -2.91
N HIS A 119 2.39 22.32 -4.11
CA HIS A 119 1.70 21.47 -5.06
C HIS A 119 1.48 20.05 -4.48
N LYS A 120 2.55 19.43 -3.97
CA LYS A 120 2.47 18.10 -3.33
C LYS A 120 1.56 18.12 -2.11
N ALA A 121 1.60 19.17 -1.29
CA ALA A 121 0.71 19.29 -0.14
C ALA A 121 -0.77 19.32 -0.56
N ALA A 122 -1.10 20.01 -1.67
CA ALA A 122 -2.45 20.03 -2.21
C ALA A 122 -2.89 18.65 -2.72
N GLU A 123 -2.02 17.91 -3.41
CA GLU A 123 -2.30 16.53 -3.85
C GLU A 123 -2.53 15.59 -2.66
N VAL A 124 -1.65 15.66 -1.65
CA VAL A 124 -1.73 14.87 -0.42
C VAL A 124 -3.03 15.16 0.32
N LYS A 125 -3.39 16.44 0.47
CA LYS A 125 -4.65 16.85 1.10
C LYS A 125 -5.85 16.37 0.30
N ALA A 126 -5.90 16.62 -1.00
CA ALA A 126 -7.03 16.24 -1.85
C ALA A 126 -7.25 14.71 -1.86
N TYR A 127 -6.17 13.93 -1.92
CA TYR A 127 -6.26 12.48 -1.80
C TYR A 127 -6.74 12.08 -0.41
N HIS A 128 -6.13 12.60 0.65
CA HIS A 128 -6.44 12.23 2.03
C HIS A 128 -7.86 12.63 2.44
N ASP A 129 -8.41 13.74 1.95
CA ASP A 129 -9.78 14.17 2.23
C ASP A 129 -10.82 13.23 1.61
N LYS A 130 -10.48 12.53 0.53
CA LYS A 130 -11.39 11.64 -0.20
C LYS A 130 -11.16 10.16 0.09
N TRP A 131 -9.91 9.73 0.23
CA TRP A 131 -9.51 8.33 0.34
C TRP A 131 -8.90 8.05 1.71
N CYS A 132 -9.17 6.85 2.23
CA CYS A 132 -8.61 6.36 3.47
C CYS A 132 -8.20 4.91 3.32
N VAL A 133 -7.13 4.52 4.01
CA VAL A 133 -6.64 3.13 4.04
C VAL A 133 -7.66 2.30 4.81
N VAL A 134 -7.93 1.09 4.33
CA VAL A 134 -8.80 0.14 5.04
C VAL A 134 -7.96 -0.81 5.90
N ALA A 135 -8.53 -1.25 7.02
CA ALA A 135 -7.99 -2.30 7.85
C ALA A 135 -9.12 -3.19 8.39
N ASP A 136 -8.76 -4.43 8.74
CA ASP A 136 -9.61 -5.30 9.57
C ASP A 136 -9.59 -4.82 11.01
#